data_AF-A0A395LXB5-F1
#
_entry.id   AF-A0A395LXB5-F1
#
_cell.length_a   1.000
_cell.length_b   1.000
_cell.length_c   1.000
_cell.angle_alpha   90.00
_cell.angle_beta   90.00
_cell.angle_gamma   90.00
#
_symmetry.space_group_name_H-M   'P 1'
#
loop_
_entity.id
_entity.type
_entity.pdbx_description
1 polymer ?
#
loop_
_entity_poly.entity_id
_entity_poly.type
_entity_poly.pdbx_seq_one_letter_code
_entity_poly.pdbx_strand_id
1 'polypeptide(L)'
;MQKRQKKQRLKPSLVSTWHKLEEAKVFREDILELKYQLWIARMRFVRGELSDEDLRQRANQLIAAIEMRHRQCFGTSARQLKLCAAELITEPYAGLSVGATLANPQTS
;
A
#
# COMPACT_ATOMS: atom_id res chain seq x y z
N MET A 1 -4.28 -49.06 -27.31
CA MET A 1 -5.14 -47.87 -27.44
C MET A 1 -5.06 -47.04 -26.16
N GLN A 2 -4.45 -45.84 -26.20
CA GLN A 2 -4.36 -44.95 -25.03
C GLN A 2 -5.60 -44.04 -24.95
N LYS A 3 -6.36 -44.15 -23.85
CA LYS A 3 -7.51 -43.28 -23.56
C LYS A 3 -7.01 -41.91 -23.09
N ARG A 4 -7.10 -40.88 -23.94
CA ARG A 4 -6.88 -39.46 -23.60
C ARG A 4 -7.97 -39.00 -22.62
N GLN A 5 -7.62 -38.82 -21.34
CA GLN A 5 -8.49 -38.14 -20.38
C GLN A 5 -8.48 -36.63 -20.66
N LYS A 6 -9.62 -36.11 -21.12
CA LYS A 6 -9.89 -34.69 -21.30
C LYS A 6 -10.04 -34.06 -19.91
N LYS A 7 -9.01 -33.38 -19.41
CA LYS A 7 -9.09 -32.55 -18.19
C LYS A 7 -10.09 -31.42 -18.45
N GLN A 8 -11.31 -31.54 -17.95
CA GLN A 8 -12.26 -30.44 -17.90
C GLN A 8 -11.68 -29.37 -16.98
N ARG A 9 -11.24 -28.24 -17.56
CA ARG A 9 -10.93 -27.02 -16.81
C ARG A 9 -12.27 -26.47 -16.30
N LEU A 10 -12.59 -26.76 -15.04
CA LEU A 10 -13.66 -26.07 -14.31
C LEU A 10 -13.37 -24.57 -14.38
N LYS A 11 -14.27 -23.81 -15.03
CA LYS A 11 -14.21 -22.35 -15.02
C LYS A 11 -14.39 -21.89 -13.55
N PRO A 12 -13.57 -20.95 -13.05
CA PRO A 12 -13.76 -20.43 -11.70
C PRO A 12 -15.17 -19.82 -11.60
N SER A 13 -15.88 -20.11 -10.50
CA SER A 13 -17.24 -19.62 -10.31
C SER A 13 -17.23 -18.09 -10.18
N LEU A 14 -18.24 -17.43 -10.75
CA LEU A 14 -18.43 -15.98 -10.66
C LEU A 14 -18.45 -15.49 -9.21
N VAL A 15 -18.97 -16.30 -8.27
CA VAL A 15 -19.02 -16.01 -6.83
C VAL A 15 -17.64 -15.69 -6.25
N SER A 16 -16.60 -16.44 -6.64
CA SER A 16 -15.23 -16.18 -6.19
C SER A 16 -14.64 -14.86 -6.70
N THR A 17 -15.20 -14.31 -7.77
CA THR A 17 -14.76 -13.05 -8.38
C THR A 17 -15.40 -11.85 -7.67
N TRP A 18 -16.66 -11.98 -7.24
CA TRP A 18 -17.38 -10.96 -6.47
C TRP A 18 -16.78 -10.74 -5.07
N HIS A 19 -16.48 -11.82 -4.34
CA HIS A 19 -15.85 -11.71 -3.01
C HIS A 19 -14.49 -11.01 -3.07
N LYS A 20 -13.66 -11.32 -4.08
CA LYS A 20 -12.39 -10.61 -4.31
C LYS A 20 -12.56 -9.12 -4.57
N LEU A 21 -13.67 -8.72 -5.19
CA LEU A 21 -13.98 -7.34 -5.53
C LEU A 21 -14.47 -6.56 -4.31
N GLU A 22 -15.31 -7.18 -3.48
CA GLU A 22 -15.74 -6.61 -2.20
C GLU A 22 -14.58 -6.48 -1.21
N GLU A 23 -13.78 -7.53 -1.05
CA GLU A 23 -12.54 -7.49 -0.27
C GLU A 23 -11.65 -6.34 -0.77
N ALA A 24 -11.44 -6.23 -2.09
CA ALA A 24 -10.62 -5.16 -2.66
C ALA A 24 -11.16 -3.74 -2.41
N LYS A 25 -12.48 -3.56 -2.32
CA LYS A 25 -13.10 -2.26 -1.99
C LYS A 25 -12.88 -1.90 -0.53
N VAL A 26 -13.22 -2.80 0.40
CA VAL A 26 -13.06 -2.60 1.84
C VAL A 26 -11.60 -2.25 2.17
N PHE A 27 -10.63 -2.99 1.62
CA PHE A 27 -9.21 -2.68 1.87
C PHE A 27 -8.76 -1.33 1.29
N ARG A 28 -9.35 -0.89 0.18
CA ARG A 28 -9.02 0.43 -0.40
C ARG A 28 -9.53 1.55 0.51
N GLU A 29 -10.71 1.36 1.09
CA GLU A 29 -11.31 2.27 2.06
C GLU A 29 -10.47 2.32 3.35
N ASP A 30 -10.03 1.18 3.88
CA ASP A 30 -9.17 1.12 5.07
C ASP A 30 -7.84 1.89 4.88
N ILE A 31 -7.16 1.67 3.75
CA ILE A 31 -5.90 2.38 3.46
C ILE A 31 -6.15 3.88 3.27
N LEU A 32 -7.28 4.28 2.67
CA LEU A 32 -7.66 5.68 2.53
C LEU A 32 -7.93 6.32 3.89
N GLU A 33 -8.63 5.63 4.78
CA GLU A 33 -8.89 6.11 6.14
C GLU A 33 -7.59 6.26 6.94
N LEU A 34 -6.68 5.28 6.89
CA LEU A 34 -5.38 5.37 7.54
C LEU A 34 -4.52 6.53 6.99
N LYS A 35 -4.58 6.80 5.68
CA LYS A 35 -3.93 7.97 5.08
C LYS A 35 -4.50 9.27 5.62
N TYR A 36 -5.83 9.36 5.72
CA TYR A 36 -6.50 10.55 6.26
C TYR A 36 -6.17 10.77 7.75
N GLN A 37 -6.17 9.71 8.55
CA GLN A 37 -5.78 9.75 9.97
C GLN A 37 -4.33 10.18 10.15
N LEU A 38 -3.41 9.71 9.30
CA LEU A 38 -2.02 10.15 9.32
C LEU A 38 -1.89 11.63 8.96
N TRP A 39 -2.66 12.11 7.98
CA TRP A 39 -2.68 13.53 7.61
C TRP A 39 -3.16 14.41 8.75
N ILE A 40 -4.25 14.05 9.44
CA ILE A 40 -4.72 14.76 10.64
C ILE A 40 -3.62 14.75 11.72
N ALA A 41 -2.99 13.60 11.96
CA ALA A 41 -1.95 13.47 12.97
C ALA A 41 -0.75 14.39 12.70
N ARG A 42 -0.35 14.56 11.43
CA ARG A 42 0.68 15.54 11.05
C ARG A 42 0.25 16.96 11.38
N MET A 43 -0.98 17.33 11.08
CA MET A 43 -1.49 18.67 11.38
C MET A 43 -1.49 18.93 12.90
N ARG A 44 -1.85 17.93 13.70
CA ARG A 44 -1.78 18.01 15.18
C ARG A 44 -0.33 18.08 15.68
N PHE A 45 0.58 17.30 15.10
CA PHE A 45 2.00 17.34 15.43
C PHE A 45 2.62 18.72 15.17
N VAL A 46 2.35 19.32 14.00
CA VAL A 46 2.82 20.69 13.67
C VAL A 46 2.29 21.73 14.65
N ARG A 47 1.10 21.51 15.24
CA ARG A 47 0.51 22.37 16.26
C ARG A 47 1.01 22.07 17.69
N GLY A 48 1.85 21.05 17.87
CA GLY A 48 2.32 20.60 19.19
C GLY A 48 1.27 19.84 20.01
N GLU A 49 0.18 19.39 19.37
CA GLU A 49 -0.94 18.68 20.00
C GLU A 49 -0.75 17.15 20.03
N LEU A 50 0.30 16.64 19.37
CA LEU A 50 0.57 15.21 19.21
C LEU A 50 2.08 14.98 19.34
N SER A 51 2.48 13.86 19.95
CA SER A 51 3.89 13.49 20.06
C SER A 51 4.45 12.92 18.74
N ASP A 52 5.77 12.97 18.57
CA ASP A 52 6.46 12.31 17.45
C ASP A 52 6.22 10.79 17.47
N GLU A 53 6.14 10.19 18.66
CA GLU A 53 5.90 8.75 18.83
C GLU A 53 4.49 8.35 18.35
N ASP A 54 3.47 9.13 18.68
CA ASP A 54 2.10 8.91 18.17
C ASP A 54 2.04 9.04 16.65
N LEU A 55 2.82 9.98 16.08
CA LEU A 55 2.89 10.19 14.64
C LEU A 55 3.58 9.00 13.94
N ARG A 56 4.67 8.50 14.52
CA ARG A 56 5.36 7.27 14.09
C ARG A 56 4.48 6.05 14.16
N GLN A 57 3.73 5.88 15.24
CA GLN A 57 2.81 4.75 15.40
C GLN A 57 1.76 4.74 14.29
N ARG A 58 1.16 5.90 13.98
CA ARG A 58 0.18 6.03 12.89
C ARG A 58 0.79 5.79 11.52
N ALA A 59 2.02 6.24 11.28
CA ALA A 59 2.74 5.95 10.04
C ALA A 59 3.02 4.45 9.88
N ASN A 60 3.43 3.77 10.96
CA ASN A 60 3.65 2.33 10.98
C ASN A 60 2.37 1.52 10.71
N GLN A 61 1.22 1.98 11.23
CA GLN A 61 -0.08 1.36 10.94
C GLN A 61 -0.42 1.41 9.45
N LEU A 62 -0.21 2.57 8.81
CA LEU A 62 -0.41 2.72 7.37
C LEU A 62 0.53 1.83 6.55
N ILE A 63 1.81 1.76 6.94
CA ILE A 63 2.80 0.88 6.30
C ILE A 63 2.35 -0.58 6.40
N ALA A 64 1.96 -1.04 7.59
CA ALA A 64 1.51 -2.41 7.81
C ALA A 64 0.30 -2.76 6.94
N ALA A 65 -0.68 -1.87 6.83
CA ALA A 65 -1.84 -2.06 5.97
C ALA A 65 -1.47 -2.17 4.48
N ILE A 66 -0.56 -1.31 4.00
CA ILE A 66 -0.06 -1.36 2.62
C ILE A 66 0.72 -2.65 2.37
N GLU A 67 1.60 -3.07 3.29
CA GLU A 67 2.36 -4.31 3.16
C GLU A 67 1.47 -5.55 3.17
N MET A 68 0.48 -5.60 4.06
CA MET A 68 -0.50 -6.68 4.08
C MET A 68 -1.22 -6.77 2.74
N ARG A 69 -1.65 -5.64 2.19
CA ARG A 69 -2.31 -5.60 0.89
C ARG A 69 -1.38 -6.03 -0.24
N HIS A 70 -0.13 -5.59 -0.23
CA HIS A 70 0.87 -6.01 -1.21
C HIS A 70 1.06 -7.54 -1.19
N ARG A 71 1.14 -8.15 -0.01
CA ARG A 71 1.22 -9.62 0.12
C ARG A 71 -0.04 -10.32 -0.38
N GLN A 72 -1.23 -9.77 -0.14
CA GLN A 72 -2.48 -10.32 -0.65
C GLN A 72 -2.56 -10.26 -2.19
N CYS A 73 -2.13 -9.15 -2.80
CA CYS A 73 -2.21 -8.95 -4.24
C CYS A 73 -1.12 -9.71 -5.02
N PHE A 74 0.08 -9.80 -4.47
CA PHE A 74 1.27 -10.31 -5.19
C PHE A 74 1.84 -11.61 -4.60
N GLY A 75 1.26 -12.12 -3.50
CA GLY A 75 1.72 -13.32 -2.81
C GLY A 75 2.86 -13.07 -1.82
N THR A 76 3.19 -14.08 -1.03
CA THR A 76 4.24 -14.04 0.01
C THR A 76 5.66 -14.02 -0.54
N SER A 77 5.86 -14.34 -1.82
CA SER A 77 7.15 -14.21 -2.52
C SER A 77 7.42 -12.80 -3.04
N ALA A 78 6.44 -11.91 -2.98
CA ALA A 78 6.61 -10.53 -3.43
C ALA A 78 7.55 -9.78 -2.48
N ARG A 79 8.51 -9.05 -3.05
CA ARG A 79 9.49 -8.26 -2.31
C ARG A 79 8.78 -7.27 -1.37
N GLN A 80 9.28 -7.11 -0.15
CA GLN A 80 8.81 -6.06 0.76
C GLN A 80 9.00 -4.68 0.12
N LEU A 81 8.03 -3.79 0.35
CA LEU A 81 8.03 -2.44 -0.21
C LEU A 81 9.06 -1.51 0.44
N LYS A 82 9.68 -1.94 1.56
CA LYS A 82 10.71 -1.20 2.31
C LYS A 82 10.26 0.22 2.69
N LEU A 83 8.97 0.40 2.99
CA LEU A 83 8.42 1.70 3.40
C LEU A 83 8.92 2.04 4.81
N CYS A 84 9.37 3.28 5.02
CA CYS A 84 9.82 3.76 6.32
C CYS A 84 8.90 4.84 6.89
N ALA A 85 8.63 4.78 8.20
CA ALA A 85 7.81 5.78 8.88
C ALA A 85 8.42 7.18 8.80
N ALA A 86 9.76 7.29 8.88
CA ALA A 86 10.46 8.56 8.75
C ALA A 86 10.19 9.22 7.39
N GLU A 87 10.33 8.47 6.29
CA GLU A 87 10.07 8.95 4.92
C GLU A 87 8.62 9.41 4.75
N LEU A 88 7.68 8.63 5.31
CA LEU A 88 6.29 9.01 5.34
C LEU A 88 6.11 10.34 6.08
N ILE A 89 6.63 10.48 7.29
CA ILE A 89 6.46 11.67 8.13
C ILE A 89 7.09 12.92 7.51
N THR A 90 8.29 12.80 6.91
CA THR A 90 9.07 13.94 6.41
C THR A 90 8.53 14.58 5.13
N GLU A 91 7.66 13.90 4.37
CA GLU A 91 7.10 14.47 3.14
C GLU A 91 5.64 14.90 3.31
N PRO A 92 5.37 16.16 3.69
CA PRO A 92 4.01 16.72 3.67
C PRO A 92 3.41 16.78 2.26
N TYR A 93 4.23 16.66 1.20
CA TYR A 93 3.84 16.84 -0.20
C TYR A 93 4.38 15.78 -1.19
N ALA A 94 4.64 14.54 -0.76
CA ALA A 94 5.14 13.44 -1.63
C ALA A 94 4.30 13.14 -2.89
N GLY A 95 3.12 13.76 -3.02
CA GLY A 95 2.30 13.73 -4.23
C GLY A 95 2.70 14.75 -5.32
N LEU A 96 3.72 15.59 -5.10
CA LEU A 96 4.18 16.61 -6.06
C LEU A 96 5.58 16.35 -6.65
N SER A 97 6.28 15.29 -6.23
CA SER A 97 7.67 15.01 -6.68
C SER A 97 7.86 13.68 -7.41
N VAL A 98 6.82 13.09 -7.99
CA VAL A 98 7.02 12.09 -9.06
C VAL A 98 7.47 12.83 -10.33
N GLY A 99 8.73 13.25 -10.34
CA GLY A 99 9.28 14.08 -11.43
C GLY A 99 10.67 14.67 -11.20
N ALA A 100 11.32 14.45 -10.05
CA ALA A 100 12.72 14.87 -9.86
C ALA A 100 13.68 13.68 -10.05
N THR A 101 13.56 12.99 -11.19
CA THR A 101 14.69 12.20 -11.69
C THR A 101 15.77 13.21 -12.05
N LEU A 102 16.77 13.31 -11.17
CA LEU A 102 18.02 14.03 -11.39
C LEU A 102 18.63 13.63 -12.75
N ALA A 103 18.34 14.40 -13.79
CA ALA A 103 19.19 14.47 -14.95
C ALA A 103 20.42 15.29 -14.54
N ASN A 104 21.49 14.58 -14.18
CA ASN A 104 22.83 15.15 -14.01
C ASN A 104 23.22 15.94 -15.28
N PRO A 105 23.61 17.22 -15.19
CA PRO A 105 24.41 17.82 -16.25
C PRO A 105 25.82 17.23 -16.12
N GLN A 106 26.21 16.38 -17.07
CA GLN A 106 27.62 16.02 -17.23
C GLN A 106 28.39 17.31 -17.56
N THR A 107 29.20 17.76 -16.61
CA THR A 107 30.32 18.65 -16.85
C THR A 107 31.51 17.82 -17.29
N SER A 108 31.93 17.99 -18.54
CA SER A 108 33.33 18.04 -19.02
C SER A 108 33.34 18.38 -20.50
#